data_AF-A0A0J8S0E7-F1
#
_entry.id   AF-A0A0J8S0E7-F1
#
_cell.length_a   1.000
_cell.length_b   1.000
_cell.length_c   1.000
_cell.angle_alpha   90.00
_cell.angle_beta   90.00
_cell.angle_gamma   90.00
#
_symmetry.space_group_name_H-M   'P 1'
#
loop_
_entity.id
_entity.type
_entity.pdbx_description
1 polymer ?
#
loop_
_entity_poly.entity_id
_entity_poly.type
_entity_poly.pdbx_seq_one_letter_code
_entity_poly.pdbx_strand_id
1 'polypeptide(L)'
;MQFTGISDVRSIARLMKTLQPILEKISYYQSLPSEPQPMSTGSIEDNPEYYLLTESNSLSTSIDNEIILVHKFIRDHYSTRFPELETLITNPLDYAKTVAIFEGMVR
;
A
#
# COMPACT_ATOMS: atom_id res chain seq x y z
N MET A 1 8.29 -19.61 5.33
CA MET A 1 8.10 -19.40 3.89
C MET A 1 9.19 -18.48 3.39
N GLN A 2 10.01 -18.94 2.46
CA GLN A 2 11.11 -18.19 1.82
C GLN A 2 10.69 -17.91 0.37
N PHE A 3 10.88 -16.69 -0.13
CA PHE A 3 10.30 -16.25 -1.41
C PHE A 3 11.23 -16.39 -2.63
N THR A 4 12.43 -16.95 -2.47
CA THR A 4 13.46 -17.06 -3.53
C THR A 4 13.04 -17.82 -4.80
N GLY A 5 11.97 -18.63 -4.73
CA GLY A 5 11.39 -19.32 -5.89
C GLY A 5 10.29 -18.55 -6.63
N ILE A 6 9.92 -17.36 -6.17
CA ILE A 6 8.84 -16.54 -6.75
C ILE A 6 9.47 -15.30 -7.38
N SER A 7 9.33 -15.12 -8.69
CA SER A 7 9.90 -13.97 -9.40
C SER A 7 8.97 -12.75 -9.48
N ASP A 8 7.66 -12.94 -9.31
CA ASP A 8 6.67 -11.87 -9.41
C ASP A 8 5.94 -11.66 -8.07
N VAL A 9 6.17 -10.50 -7.45
CA VAL A 9 5.52 -10.09 -6.20
C VAL A 9 4.00 -10.00 -6.33
N ARG A 10 3.45 -9.75 -7.52
CA ARG A 10 2.00 -9.67 -7.76
C ARG A 10 1.27 -11.01 -7.62
N SER A 11 2.02 -12.12 -7.63
CA SER A 11 1.46 -13.45 -7.37
C SER A 11 1.01 -13.61 -5.90
N ILE A 12 1.65 -12.87 -4.99
CA ILE A 12 1.46 -12.93 -3.53
C ILE A 12 0.82 -11.65 -2.95
N ALA A 13 1.17 -10.47 -3.45
CA ALA A 13 0.60 -9.18 -3.06
C ALA A 13 -0.63 -8.87 -3.95
N ARG A 14 -1.83 -8.96 -3.38
CA ARG A 14 -3.09 -8.95 -4.15
C ARG A 14 -4.05 -7.84 -3.73
N LEU A 15 -3.77 -7.13 -2.65
CA LEU A 15 -4.65 -6.11 -2.07
C LEU A 15 -4.94 -4.98 -3.05
N MET A 16 -4.01 -4.67 -3.97
CA MET A 16 -4.24 -3.67 -5.01
C MET A 16 -5.51 -3.91 -5.83
N LYS A 17 -5.94 -5.16 -6.03
CA LYS A 17 -7.20 -5.47 -6.74
C LYS A 17 -8.43 -4.97 -5.96
N THR A 18 -8.35 -4.94 -4.64
CA THR A 18 -9.39 -4.43 -3.75
C THR A 18 -9.26 -2.91 -3.55
N LEU A 19 -8.04 -2.37 -3.48
CA LEU A 19 -7.81 -0.94 -3.29
C LEU A 19 -8.14 -0.11 -4.53
N GLN A 20 -7.96 -0.64 -5.73
CA GLN A 20 -8.20 0.05 -7.00
C GLN A 20 -9.56 0.79 -7.05
N PRO A 21 -10.73 0.12 -6.85
CA PRO A 21 -12.02 0.79 -6.89
C PRO A 21 -12.19 1.85 -5.78
N ILE A 22 -11.53 1.68 -4.63
CA ILE A 22 -11.61 2.62 -3.50
C ILE A 22 -10.81 3.88 -3.80
N LEU A 23 -9.61 3.73 -4.38
CA LEU A 23 -8.80 4.86 -4.83
C LEU A 23 -9.50 5.66 -5.93
N GLU A 24 -10.25 4.98 -6.82
CA GLU A 24 -11.08 5.63 -7.84
C GLU A 24 -12.21 6.45 -7.20
N LYS A 25 -12.92 5.90 -6.20
CA LYS A 25 -13.93 6.66 -5.43
C LYS A 25 -13.32 7.85 -4.70
N ILE A 26 -12.17 7.67 -4.03
CA ILE A 26 -11.46 8.76 -3.35
C ILE A 26 -11.11 9.88 -4.34
N SER A 27 -10.55 9.52 -5.49
CA SER A 27 -10.19 10.48 -6.54
C SER A 27 -11.41 11.23 -7.07
N TYR A 28 -12.54 10.53 -7.23
CA TYR A 28 -13.82 11.13 -7.61
C TYR A 28 -14.25 12.21 -6.59
N TYR A 29 -14.35 11.87 -5.31
CA TYR A 29 -14.78 12.83 -4.28
C TYR A 29 -13.79 13.99 -4.09
N GLN A 30 -12.48 13.74 -4.22
CA GLN A 30 -11.45 14.80 -4.19
C GLN A 30 -11.54 15.77 -5.36
N SER A 31 -12.09 15.34 -6.49
CA SER A 31 -12.25 16.18 -7.69
C SER A 31 -13.48 17.07 -7.67
N LEU A 32 -14.43 16.79 -6.76
CA LEU A 32 -15.63 17.60 -6.62
C LEU A 32 -15.25 18.99 -6.08
N PRO A 33 -15.89 20.07 -6.55
CA PRO A 33 -15.76 21.37 -5.91
C PRO A 33 -16.09 21.23 -4.43
N SER A 34 -15.39 21.97 -3.56
CA SER A 34 -15.84 22.16 -2.19
C SER A 34 -17.15 22.96 -2.21
N GLU A 35 -18.26 22.34 -2.62
CA GLU A 35 -19.57 22.90 -2.36
C GLU A 35 -19.67 23.06 -0.84
N PRO A 36 -20.09 24.23 -0.34
CA PRO A 36 -20.65 24.29 0.99
C PRO A 36 -21.88 23.39 0.94
N GLN A 37 -21.67 22.10 1.24
CA GLN A 37 -22.71 21.08 1.30
C GLN A 37 -23.84 21.74 2.08
N PRO A 38 -25.04 21.97 1.50
CA PRO A 38 -26.17 22.35 2.31
C PRO A 38 -26.23 21.25 3.36
N MET A 39 -26.01 21.59 4.64
CA MET A 39 -25.98 20.60 5.71
C MET A 39 -27.18 19.71 5.47
N SER A 40 -26.91 18.49 4.96
CA SER A 40 -27.98 17.61 4.52
C SER A 40 -28.86 17.48 5.74
N THR A 41 -30.14 17.76 5.61
CA THR A 41 -31.10 17.76 6.70
C THR A 41 -31.36 16.33 7.23
N GLY A 42 -30.39 15.42 7.08
CA GLY A 42 -30.36 14.00 7.45
C GLY A 42 -29.07 13.63 8.21
N SER A 43 -28.92 12.35 8.56
CA SER A 43 -27.78 11.87 9.36
C SER A 43 -26.48 11.93 8.55
N ILE A 44 -25.36 12.27 9.21
CA ILE A 44 -24.01 12.21 8.60
C ILE A 44 -23.71 10.78 8.09
N GLU A 45 -24.29 9.77 8.76
CA GLU A 45 -24.15 8.36 8.42
C GLU A 45 -24.78 7.99 7.07
N ASP A 46 -25.71 8.81 6.56
CA ASP A 46 -26.35 8.61 5.26
C ASP A 46 -25.47 9.16 4.10
N ASN A 47 -24.38 9.87 4.41
CA ASN A 47 -23.49 10.42 3.40
C ASN A 47 -22.61 9.33 2.77
N PRO A 48 -22.62 9.16 1.43
CA PRO A 48 -21.76 8.18 0.75
C PRO A 48 -20.25 8.36 1.01
N GLU A 49 -19.77 9.56 1.32
CA GLU A 49 -18.38 9.81 1.74
C GLU A 49 -18.04 9.19 3.12
N TYR A 50 -19.01 9.16 4.04
CA TYR A 50 -18.82 8.54 5.36
C TYR A 50 -18.62 7.02 5.24
N TYR A 51 -19.38 6.38 4.33
CA TYR A 51 -19.18 4.97 4.01
C TYR A 51 -17.79 4.71 3.39
N LEU A 52 -17.34 5.58 2.48
CA LEU A 52 -16.00 5.47 1.88
C LEU A 52 -14.88 5.60 2.94
N LEU A 53 -15.03 6.50 3.90
CA LEU A 53 -14.08 6.66 5.00
C LEU A 53 -14.01 5.40 5.87
N THR A 54 -15.17 4.84 6.23
CA THR A 54 -15.26 3.61 7.02
C THR A 54 -14.68 2.41 6.27
N GLU A 55 -15.01 2.27 4.98
CA GLU A 55 -14.47 1.25 4.08
C GLU A 55 -12.94 1.37 4.00
N SER A 56 -12.41 2.58 3.82
CA SER A 56 -10.96 2.83 3.75
C SER A 56 -10.24 2.46 5.04
N ASN A 57 -10.81 2.83 6.20
CA ASN A 57 -10.23 2.49 7.51
C ASN A 57 -10.17 0.97 7.74
N SER A 58 -11.15 0.22 7.24
CA SER A 58 -11.16 -1.25 7.36
C SER A 58 -9.98 -1.92 6.63
N LEU A 59 -9.36 -1.21 5.67
CA LEU A 59 -8.26 -1.74 4.87
C LEU A 59 -6.88 -1.42 5.42
N SER A 60 -6.75 -0.53 6.41
CA SER A 60 -5.46 -0.12 6.98
C SER A 60 -4.61 -1.32 7.43
N THR A 61 -5.21 -2.26 8.18
CA THR A 61 -4.51 -3.48 8.60
C THR A 61 -4.10 -4.36 7.42
N SER A 62 -4.91 -4.41 6.36
CA SER A 62 -4.56 -5.17 5.16
C SER A 62 -3.38 -4.54 4.42
N ILE A 63 -3.33 -3.20 4.36
CA ILE A 63 -2.21 -2.44 3.78
C ILE A 63 -0.93 -2.73 4.56
N ASP A 64 -0.96 -2.66 5.89
CA ASP A 64 0.20 -2.96 6.74
C ASP A 64 0.71 -4.39 6.51
N ASN A 65 -0.21 -5.37 6.44
CA ASN A 65 0.15 -6.75 6.17
C ASN A 65 0.81 -6.93 4.80
N GLU A 66 0.31 -6.25 3.76
CA GLU A 66 0.89 -6.34 2.41
C GLU A 66 2.25 -5.64 2.33
N ILE A 67 2.46 -4.53 3.05
CA ILE A 67 3.78 -3.89 3.18
C ILE A 67 4.81 -4.87 3.75
N ILE A 68 4.49 -5.57 4.84
CA ILE A 68 5.38 -6.54 5.46
C ILE A 68 5.67 -7.71 4.51
N LEU A 69 4.65 -8.19 3.79
CA LEU A 69 4.78 -9.26 2.80
C LEU A 69 5.73 -8.87 1.65
N VAL A 70 5.54 -7.67 1.08
CA VAL A 70 6.39 -7.15 0.00
C VAL A 70 7.81 -6.91 0.50
N HIS A 71 7.98 -6.34 1.69
CA HIS A 71 9.30 -6.13 2.28
C HIS A 71 10.06 -7.45 2.45
N LYS A 72 9.40 -8.48 2.99
CA LYS A 72 9.98 -9.81 3.10
C LYS A 72 10.34 -10.41 1.74
N PHE A 73 9.50 -10.22 0.72
CA PHE A 73 9.80 -10.65 -0.64
C PHE A 73 11.09 -10.02 -1.17
N ILE A 74 11.23 -8.69 -1.06
CA ILE A 74 12.43 -7.97 -1.51
C ILE A 74 13.66 -8.45 -0.74
N ARG A 75 13.54 -8.57 0.58
CA ARG A 75 14.63 -9.02 1.45
C ARG A 75 15.12 -10.43 1.11
N ASP A 76 14.19 -11.38 0.95
CA ASP A 76 14.54 -12.77 0.64
C ASP A 76 15.32 -12.87 -0.69
N HIS A 77 15.09 -11.95 -1.64
CA HIS A 77 15.86 -11.86 -2.89
C HIS A 77 17.19 -11.13 -2.73
N TYR A 78 17.18 -9.95 -2.09
CA TYR A 78 18.34 -9.07 -2.02
C TYR A 78 19.39 -9.48 -0.98
N SER A 79 18.99 -10.26 0.04
CA SER A 79 19.90 -10.78 1.09
C SER A 79 21.07 -11.60 0.55
N THR A 80 20.96 -12.15 -0.65
CA THR A 80 22.07 -12.86 -1.34
C THR A 80 23.22 -11.94 -1.75
N ARG A 81 22.97 -10.63 -1.87
CA ARG A 81 23.96 -9.61 -2.26
C ARG A 81 24.46 -8.81 -1.07
N PHE A 82 23.56 -8.39 -0.18
CA PHE A 82 23.89 -7.56 0.98
C PHE A 82 22.96 -7.87 2.16
N PRO A 83 23.24 -8.93 2.94
CA PRO A 83 22.37 -9.35 4.04
C PRO A 83 22.28 -8.32 5.17
N GLU A 84 23.34 -7.57 5.44
CA GLU A 84 23.38 -6.60 6.55
C GLU A 84 22.42 -5.41 6.33
N LEU A 85 21.95 -5.18 5.11
CA LEU A 85 21.01 -4.10 4.80
C LEU A 85 19.75 -4.16 5.67
N GLU A 86 19.28 -5.36 6.05
CA GLU A 86 18.07 -5.51 6.89
C GLU A 86 18.26 -4.95 8.30
N THR A 87 19.50 -4.98 8.81
CA THR A 87 19.85 -4.43 10.13
C THR A 87 20.09 -2.93 10.07
N LEU A 88 20.55 -2.42 8.93
CA LEU A 88 20.84 -1.01 8.72
C LEU A 88 19.57 -0.20 8.46
N ILE A 89 18.59 -0.80 7.77
CA ILE A 89 17.34 -0.13 7.40
C ILE A 89 16.17 -1.00 7.82
N THR A 90 15.61 -0.68 8.98
CA THR A 90 14.50 -1.42 9.59
C THR A 90 13.14 -1.00 9.06
N ASN A 91 13.01 0.21 8.50
CA ASN A 91 11.76 0.66 7.89
C ASN A 91 11.53 -0.07 6.54
N PRO A 92 10.39 -0.76 6.36
CA PRO A 92 10.11 -1.53 5.15
C PRO A 92 10.15 -0.75 3.84
N LEU A 93 9.62 0.49 3.85
CA LEU A 93 9.53 1.34 2.66
C LEU A 93 10.91 1.91 2.30
N ASP A 94 11.67 2.33 3.30
CA ASP A 94 13.02 2.84 3.07
C ASP A 94 13.96 1.72 2.62
N TYR A 95 13.82 0.51 3.15
CA TYR A 95 14.54 -0.67 2.67
C TYR A 95 14.25 -0.89 1.18
N ALA A 96 12.97 -0.90 0.79
CA ALA A 96 12.58 -1.09 -0.60
C ALA A 96 13.14 0.01 -1.53
N LYS A 97 13.09 1.27 -1.11
CA LYS A 97 13.68 2.40 -1.87
C LYS A 97 15.19 2.27 -2.02
N THR A 98 15.89 1.91 -0.95
CA THR A 98 17.35 1.73 -0.98
C THR A 98 17.75 0.57 -1.89
N VAL A 99 17.05 -0.56 -1.83
CA VAL A 99 17.27 -1.68 -2.77
C VAL A 99 17.04 -1.24 -4.21
N ALA A 100 15.98 -0.47 -4.48
CA ALA A 100 15.71 0.04 -5.83
C ALA A 100 16.82 0.96 -6.35
N ILE A 101 17.41 1.80 -5.48
CA ILE A 101 18.56 2.64 -5.83
C ILE A 101 19.79 1.78 -6.14
N PHE A 102 20.10 0.78 -5.31
CA PHE A 102 21.24 -0.11 -5.55
C PHE A 102 21.09 -0.92 -6.84
N GLU A 103 19.91 -1.51 -7.10
CA GLU A 103 19.65 -2.24 -8.35
C GLU A 103 19.66 -1.33 -9.58
N GLY A 104 19.29 -0.06 -9.42
CA GLY A 104 19.39 0.96 -10.48
C GLY A 104 20.82 1.44 -10.75
N MET A 105 21.71 1.41 -9.74
CA MET A 105 23.13 1.75 -9.88
C MET A 105 23.98 0.61 -10.46
N VAL A 106 23.52 -0.63 -10.36
CA VAL A 106 24.24 -1.85 -10.79
C VAL A 106 23.79 -2.32 -12.21
N ARG A 107 23.01 -1.51 -12.93
CA ARG A 107 22.61 -1.76 -14.33
C ARG A 107 23.34 -0.88 -15.33
#